data_AF-A0AA43LVB3-F1
#
_entry.id   AF-A0AA43LVB3-F1
#
_cell.length_a   1.000
_cell.length_b   1.000
_cell.length_c   1.000
_cell.angle_alpha   90.00
_cell.angle_beta   90.00
_cell.angle_gamma   90.00
#
_symmetry.space_group_name_H-M   'P 1'
#
loop_
_entity.id
_entity.type
_entity.pdbx_description
1 polymer ?
#
loop_
_entity_poly.entity_id
_entity_poly.type
_entity_poly.pdbx_seq_one_letter_code
_entity_poly.pdbx_strand_id
1 'polypeptide(L)'
;MKEIKHLDELQLLKRGNVFKHGLFSLVGLLLINALLYSCGIEWASGKWAELTIILLVVVLCSIEFIYYDIYPLTERKQKYLIYFSGLFGFVALIACIYDLVIEEVRIVASGKITDGALGIIYGILFMVVFLTYILKVKHNAKHENEE
;
A
#
# COMPACT_ATOMS: atom_id res chain seq x y z
N MET A 1 -22.38 28.56 -4.19
CA MET A 1 -22.36 27.69 -5.39
C MET A 1 -21.01 27.67 -6.10
N LYS A 2 -20.31 28.80 -6.29
CA LYS A 2 -18.93 28.84 -6.85
C LYS A 2 -17.88 28.15 -5.97
N GLU A 3 -17.91 28.33 -4.66
CA GLU A 3 -16.95 27.68 -3.74
C GLU A 3 -17.06 26.16 -3.71
N ILE A 4 -18.28 25.61 -3.66
CA ILE A 4 -18.51 24.16 -3.70
C ILE A 4 -17.94 23.58 -5.00
N LYS A 5 -18.22 24.23 -6.14
CA LYS A 5 -17.70 23.81 -7.44
C LYS A 5 -16.16 23.86 -7.52
N HIS A 6 -15.54 24.86 -6.90
CA HIS A 6 -14.08 24.99 -6.84
C HIS A 6 -13.43 23.93 -5.94
N LEU A 7 -14.04 23.59 -4.81
CA LEU A 7 -13.58 22.51 -3.93
C LEU A 7 -13.65 21.15 -4.63
N ASP A 8 -14.73 20.88 -5.37
CA ASP A 8 -14.89 19.66 -6.17
C ASP A 8 -13.82 19.56 -7.29
N GLU A 9 -13.53 20.67 -7.97
CA GLU A 9 -12.49 20.73 -9.02
C GLU A 9 -11.09 20.45 -8.45
N LEU A 10 -10.77 20.98 -7.26
CA LEU A 10 -9.51 20.70 -6.57
C LEU A 10 -9.39 19.23 -6.15
N GLN A 11 -10.44 18.63 -5.61
CA GLN A 11 -10.44 17.21 -5.27
C GLN A 11 -10.27 16.32 -6.52
N LEU A 12 -10.89 16.70 -7.63
CA LEU A 12 -10.76 15.97 -8.90
C LEU A 12 -9.34 16.05 -9.47
N LEU A 13 -8.70 17.22 -9.41
CA LEU A 13 -7.30 17.39 -9.79
C LEU A 13 -6.35 16.56 -8.93
N LYS A 14 -6.54 16.58 -7.60
CA LYS A 14 -5.74 15.78 -6.67
C LYS A 14 -5.87 14.28 -6.95
N ARG A 15 -7.10 13.79 -7.18
CA ARG A 15 -7.34 12.39 -7.59
C ARG A 15 -6.64 12.02 -8.88
N GLY A 16 -6.69 12.92 -9.88
CA GLY A 16 -5.98 12.74 -11.15
C GLY A 16 -4.47 12.65 -10.97
N ASN A 17 -3.89 13.43 -10.06
CA ASN A 17 -2.46 13.39 -9.75
C ASN A 17 -2.05 12.07 -9.08
N VAL A 18 -2.80 11.62 -8.07
CA VAL A 18 -2.55 10.32 -7.41
C VAL A 18 -2.63 9.18 -8.43
N PHE A 19 -3.63 9.21 -9.32
CA PHE A 19 -3.76 8.20 -10.37
C PHE A 19 -2.57 8.21 -11.34
N LYS A 20 -2.14 9.39 -11.82
CA LYS A 20 -0.96 9.52 -12.69
C LYS A 20 0.29 9.00 -12.00
N HIS A 21 0.50 9.38 -10.74
CA HIS A 21 1.66 8.91 -9.98
C HIS A 21 1.64 7.39 -9.83
N GLY A 22 0.51 6.81 -9.42
CA GLY A 22 0.34 5.35 -9.35
C GLY A 22 0.61 4.65 -10.68
N LEU A 23 0.11 5.20 -11.79
CA LEU A 23 0.32 4.64 -13.13
C LEU A 23 1.80 4.68 -13.54
N PHE A 24 2.47 5.82 -13.40
CA PHE A 24 3.89 5.94 -13.73
C PHE A 24 4.78 5.08 -12.82
N SER A 25 4.46 4.99 -11.54
CA SER A 25 5.14 4.11 -10.58
C SER A 25 4.97 2.64 -10.96
N LEU A 26 3.75 2.22 -11.33
CA LEU A 26 3.49 0.85 -11.79
C LEU A 26 4.29 0.52 -13.05
N VAL A 27 4.19 1.35 -14.08
CA VAL A 27 4.92 1.15 -15.34
C VAL A 27 6.42 1.14 -15.09
N GLY A 28 6.93 2.09 -14.31
CA GLY A 28 8.35 2.19 -13.96
C GLY A 28 8.86 0.94 -13.23
N LEU A 29 8.14 0.47 -12.20
CA LEU A 29 8.52 -0.71 -11.43
C LEU A 29 8.44 -1.99 -12.27
N LEU A 30 7.43 -2.14 -13.12
CA LEU A 30 7.33 -3.28 -14.03
C LEU A 30 8.45 -3.28 -15.08
N LEU A 31 8.84 -2.11 -15.60
CA LEU A 31 9.98 -2.00 -16.50
C LEU A 31 11.29 -2.36 -15.80
N ILE A 32 11.50 -1.88 -14.57
CA ILE A 32 12.65 -2.26 -13.76
C ILE A 32 12.66 -3.78 -13.52
N ASN A 33 11.51 -4.37 -13.18
CA ASN A 33 11.39 -5.81 -12.99
C ASN A 33 11.74 -6.59 -14.28
N ALA A 34 11.25 -6.14 -15.44
CA ALA A 34 11.58 -6.74 -16.72
C ALA A 34 13.07 -6.62 -17.08
N LEU A 35 13.71 -5.50 -16.74
CA LEU A 35 15.16 -5.32 -16.91
C LEU A 35 15.98 -6.21 -15.96
N LEU A 36 15.53 -6.39 -14.72
CA LEU A 36 16.16 -7.34 -13.79
C LEU A 36 16.06 -8.76 -14.34
N TYR A 37 14.88 -9.13 -14.84
CA TYR A 37 14.66 -10.43 -15.46
C TYR A 37 15.55 -10.66 -16.68
N SER A 38 15.75 -9.66 -17.55
CA SER A 38 16.65 -9.77 -18.71
C SER A 38 18.12 -9.92 -18.33
N CYS A 39 18.52 -9.42 -17.16
CA CYS A 39 19.83 -9.65 -16.55
C CYS A 39 19.95 -10.99 -15.80
N GLY A 40 18.91 -11.84 -15.81
CA GLY A 40 18.87 -13.10 -15.08
C GLY A 40 18.65 -12.95 -13.56
N ILE A 41 18.24 -11.77 -13.09
CA ILE A 41 17.95 -11.49 -11.68
C ILE A 41 16.46 -11.72 -11.43
N GLU A 42 16.14 -12.84 -10.79
CA GLU A 42 14.80 -13.14 -10.30
C GLU A 42 14.77 -13.00 -8.77
N TRP A 43 14.12 -11.96 -8.26
CA TRP A 43 14.07 -11.67 -6.81
C TRP A 43 12.88 -12.31 -6.09
N ALA A 44 11.83 -12.69 -6.82
CA ALA A 44 10.68 -13.46 -6.32
C ALA A 44 10.30 -14.55 -7.33
N SER A 45 9.64 -15.60 -6.86
CA SER A 45 9.25 -16.75 -7.68
C SER A 45 8.00 -16.45 -8.54
N GLY A 46 8.00 -16.89 -9.80
CA GLY A 46 6.80 -16.85 -10.65
C GLY A 46 6.13 -15.47 -10.72
N LYS A 47 4.82 -15.43 -10.47
CA LYS A 47 3.97 -14.22 -10.56
C LYS A 47 4.02 -13.34 -9.30
N TRP A 48 4.78 -13.74 -8.28
CA TRP A 48 4.82 -13.04 -7.00
C TRP A 48 5.53 -11.69 -7.09
N ALA A 49 6.50 -11.55 -8.01
CA ALA A 49 7.17 -10.28 -8.27
C ALA A 49 6.17 -9.22 -8.76
N GLU A 50 5.39 -9.53 -9.79
CA GLU A 50 4.40 -8.62 -10.37
C GLU A 50 3.28 -8.30 -9.38
N LEU A 51 2.81 -9.31 -8.63
CA LEU A 51 1.79 -9.10 -7.60
C LEU A 51 2.30 -8.15 -6.50
N THR A 52 3.55 -8.31 -6.05
CA THR A 52 4.17 -7.44 -5.04
C THR A 52 4.25 -6.01 -5.56
N ILE A 53 4.65 -5.81 -6.81
CA ILE A 53 4.72 -4.49 -7.44
C ILE A 53 3.33 -3.83 -7.49
N ILE A 54 2.30 -4.57 -7.91
CA ILE A 54 0.93 -4.07 -7.94
C ILE A 54 0.47 -3.66 -6.54
N LEU A 55 0.69 -4.51 -5.53
CA LEU A 55 0.31 -4.23 -4.15
C LEU A 55 1.06 -3.03 -3.57
N LEU A 56 2.34 -2.89 -3.88
CA LEU A 56 3.15 -1.73 -3.48
C LEU A 56 2.57 -0.43 -4.04
N VAL A 57 2.19 -0.43 -5.33
CA VAL A 57 1.56 0.75 -5.96
C VAL A 57 0.21 1.06 -5.34
N VAL A 58 -0.61 0.04 -5.05
CA VAL A 58 -1.90 0.22 -4.36
C VAL A 58 -1.67 0.89 -3.01
N VAL A 59 -0.68 0.43 -2.24
CA VAL A 59 -0.32 0.99 -0.93
C VAL A 59 0.15 2.44 -1.05
N LEU A 60 1.00 2.74 -2.02
CA LEU A 60 1.44 4.12 -2.30
C LEU A 60 0.24 5.04 -2.58
N CYS A 61 -0.65 4.64 -3.49
CA CYS A 61 -1.87 5.39 -3.80
C CYS A 61 -2.78 5.55 -2.57
N SER A 62 -2.94 4.51 -1.76
CA SER A 62 -3.73 4.56 -0.53
C SER A 62 -3.17 5.56 0.48
N ILE A 63 -1.85 5.60 0.66
CA ILE A 63 -1.17 6.58 1.52
C ILE A 63 -1.40 8.00 1.01
N GLU A 64 -1.29 8.23 -0.30
CA GLU A 64 -1.55 9.55 -0.88
C GLU A 64 -3.01 9.98 -0.72
N PHE A 65 -3.96 9.06 -0.91
CA PHE A 65 -5.37 9.36 -0.66
C PHE A 65 -5.63 9.76 0.79
N ILE A 66 -4.97 9.11 1.76
CA ILE A 66 -5.05 9.48 3.17
C ILE A 66 -4.39 10.84 3.41
N TYR A 67 -3.21 11.08 2.84
CA TYR A 67 -2.44 12.31 3.07
C TYR A 67 -3.20 13.55 2.57
N TYR A 68 -3.80 13.45 1.38
CA TYR A 68 -4.54 14.54 0.73
C TYR A 68 -6.02 14.64 1.12
N ASP A 69 -6.48 13.81 2.07
CA ASP A 69 -7.89 13.71 2.51
C ASP A 69 -8.86 13.52 1.32
N ILE A 70 -8.46 12.63 0.41
CA ILE A 70 -9.23 12.28 -0.78
C ILE A 70 -10.08 11.05 -0.45
N TYR A 71 -11.39 11.18 -0.70
CA TYR A 71 -12.34 10.09 -0.54
C TYR A 71 -12.91 9.65 -1.89
N PRO A 72 -12.37 8.59 -2.54
CA PRO A 72 -12.86 8.12 -3.84
C PRO A 72 -14.30 7.59 -3.78
N LEU A 73 -14.71 7.13 -2.60
CA LEU A 73 -16.05 6.64 -2.29
C LEU A 73 -16.70 7.59 -1.27
N THR A 74 -17.10 7.05 -0.11
CA THR A 74 -17.47 7.82 1.07
C THR A 74 -16.42 7.59 2.15
N GLU A 75 -16.22 8.57 3.02
CA GLU A 75 -15.30 8.48 4.15
C GLU A 75 -15.52 7.19 4.96
N ARG A 76 -16.80 6.86 5.24
CA ARG A 76 -17.16 5.66 5.98
C ARG A 76 -16.73 4.36 5.27
N LYS A 77 -16.93 4.26 3.95
CA LYS A 77 -16.53 3.06 3.18
C LYS A 77 -15.02 2.92 3.09
N GLN A 78 -14.31 4.02 2.87
CA GLN A 78 -12.84 4.02 2.85
C GLN A 78 -12.27 3.64 4.21
N LYS A 79 -12.84 4.15 5.30
CA LYS A 79 -12.51 3.72 6.65
C LYS A 79 -12.64 2.20 6.79
N TYR A 80 -13.79 1.62 6.44
CA TYR A 80 -13.96 0.15 6.53
C TYR A 80 -12.92 -0.63 5.73
N LEU A 81 -12.58 -0.18 4.51
CA LEU A 81 -11.54 -0.82 3.70
C LEU A 81 -10.17 -0.75 4.36
N ILE A 82 -9.81 0.39 4.95
CA ILE A 82 -8.51 0.57 5.64
C ILE A 82 -8.44 -0.30 6.91
N TYR A 83 -9.50 -0.38 7.69
CA TYR A 83 -9.55 -1.26 8.86
C TYR A 83 -9.50 -2.73 8.45
N PHE A 84 -10.20 -3.10 7.37
CA PHE A 84 -10.15 -4.46 6.83
C PHE A 84 -8.75 -4.82 6.32
N SER A 85 -8.08 -3.92 5.59
CA SER A 85 -6.70 -4.14 5.15
C SER A 85 -5.74 -4.22 6.33
N GLY A 86 -5.93 -3.40 7.37
CA GLY A 86 -5.14 -3.49 8.60
C GLY A 86 -5.30 -4.83 9.31
N LEU A 87 -6.51 -5.34 9.43
CA LEU A 87 -6.78 -6.66 10.00
C LEU A 87 -6.14 -7.77 9.17
N PHE A 88 -6.29 -7.72 7.84
CA PHE A 88 -5.66 -8.68 6.93
C PHE A 88 -4.14 -8.64 7.06
N GLY A 89 -3.54 -7.44 7.10
CA GLY A 89 -2.11 -7.26 7.27
C GLY A 89 -1.60 -7.83 8.60
N PHE A 90 -2.34 -7.61 9.68
CA PHE A 90 -2.01 -8.15 10.99
C PHE A 90 -2.08 -9.68 11.04
N VAL A 91 -3.13 -10.29 10.47
CA VAL A 91 -3.25 -11.75 10.38
C VAL A 91 -2.14 -12.36 9.52
N ALA A 92 -1.83 -11.74 8.37
CA ALA A 92 -0.74 -12.17 7.51
C ALA A 92 0.62 -12.11 8.23
N LEU A 93 0.89 -11.05 9.00
CA LEU A 93 2.10 -10.96 9.82
C LEU A 93 2.17 -12.09 10.84
N ILE A 94 1.10 -12.34 11.61
CA ILE A 94 1.12 -13.39 12.64
C ILE A 94 1.36 -14.76 12.00
N ALA A 95 0.62 -15.10 10.94
CA ALA A 95 0.75 -16.39 10.28
C ALA A 95 2.16 -16.59 9.72
N CYS A 96 2.68 -15.61 8.97
CA CYS A 96 3.99 -15.77 8.34
C CYS A 96 5.16 -15.64 9.33
N ILE A 97 5.02 -14.88 10.43
CA ILE A 97 6.02 -14.87 11.52
C ILE A 97 6.01 -16.20 12.26
N TYR A 98 4.83 -16.78 12.50
CA TYR A 98 4.70 -18.09 13.13
C TYR A 98 5.43 -19.15 12.29
N ASP A 99 5.18 -19.19 10.99
CA ASP A 99 5.86 -20.12 10.06
C ASP A 99 7.38 -19.87 10.04
N LEU A 100 7.82 -18.61 10.11
CA LEU A 100 9.25 -18.28 10.09
C LEU A 100 9.99 -18.71 11.37
N VAL A 101 9.35 -18.56 12.53
CA VAL A 101 9.97 -18.80 13.84
C VAL A 101 9.88 -20.27 14.24
N ILE A 102 8.78 -20.95 13.88
CA ILE A 102 8.48 -22.31 14.36
C ILE A 102 8.78 -23.36 13.30
N GLU A 103 8.51 -23.07 12.02
CA GLU A 103 8.84 -24.00 10.92
C GLU A 103 10.23 -23.72 10.32
N GLU A 104 10.98 -22.76 10.87
CA GLU A 104 12.34 -22.37 10.44
C GLU A 104 12.45 -22.08 8.93
N VAL A 105 11.38 -21.56 8.32
CA VAL A 105 11.37 -21.22 6.90
C VAL A 105 12.36 -20.09 6.63
N ARG A 106 13.30 -20.31 5.72
CA ARG A 106 14.30 -19.31 5.33
C ARG A 106 13.61 -18.12 4.64
N ILE A 107 14.05 -16.90 4.97
CA ILE A 107 13.56 -15.65 4.34
C ILE A 107 13.97 -15.59 2.85
N VAL A 108 15.20 -16.04 2.56
CA VAL A 108 15.75 -16.12 1.21
C VAL A 108 16.15 -17.55 0.94
N ALA A 109 15.61 -18.13 -0.13
CA ALA A 109 15.98 -19.44 -0.63
C ALA A 109 16.36 -19.34 -2.10
N SER A 110 17.53 -19.89 -2.47
CA SER A 110 18.02 -19.91 -3.85
C SER A 110 18.08 -18.52 -4.51
N GLY A 111 18.43 -17.48 -3.74
CA GLY A 111 18.53 -16.10 -4.21
C GLY A 111 17.18 -15.38 -4.38
N LYS A 112 16.06 -16.03 -4.01
CA LYS A 112 14.70 -15.49 -4.10
C LYS A 112 14.09 -15.30 -2.72
N ILE A 113 13.22 -14.29 -2.60
CA ILE A 113 12.36 -14.14 -1.42
C ILE A 113 11.36 -15.30 -1.41
N THR A 114 11.22 -15.96 -0.27
CA THR A 114 10.27 -17.07 -0.11
C THR A 114 8.84 -16.58 0.05
N ASP A 115 7.87 -17.45 -0.24
CA ASP A 115 6.45 -17.13 -0.15
C ASP A 115 6.05 -16.67 1.26
N GLY A 116 6.64 -17.26 2.31
CA GLY A 116 6.45 -16.82 3.70
C GLY A 116 6.99 -15.41 3.96
N ALA A 117 8.18 -15.09 3.44
CA ALA A 117 8.74 -13.74 3.55
C ALA A 117 7.95 -12.70 2.75
N LEU A 118 7.40 -13.07 1.59
CA LEU A 118 6.46 -12.22 0.85
C LEU A 118 5.17 -11.94 1.63
N GLY A 119 4.65 -12.94 2.34
CA GLY A 119 3.51 -12.77 3.24
C GLY A 119 3.78 -11.74 4.35
N ILE A 120 4.98 -11.76 4.94
CA ILE A 120 5.43 -10.73 5.88
C ILE A 120 5.46 -9.35 5.21
N ILE A 121 6.02 -9.25 4.01
CA ILE A 121 6.07 -7.98 3.24
C ILE A 121 4.66 -7.44 3.01
N TYR A 122 3.71 -8.28 2.57
CA TYR A 122 2.32 -7.86 2.36
C TYR A 122 1.66 -7.42 3.67
N GLY A 123 1.93 -8.14 4.76
CA GLY A 123 1.50 -7.77 6.09
C GLY A 123 1.97 -6.36 6.49
N ILE A 124 3.26 -6.08 6.29
CA ILE A 124 3.85 -4.75 6.55
C ILE A 124 3.19 -3.69 5.66
N LEU A 125 3.06 -3.94 4.36
CA LEU A 125 2.49 -2.99 3.41
C LEU A 125 1.08 -2.53 3.82
N PHE A 126 0.21 -3.46 4.19
CA PHE A 126 -1.14 -3.12 4.64
C PHE A 126 -1.17 -2.46 6.03
N MET A 127 -0.26 -2.86 6.93
CA MET A 127 -0.12 -2.22 8.24
C MET A 127 0.34 -0.77 8.11
N VAL A 128 1.21 -0.45 7.14
CA VAL A 128 1.64 0.94 6.89
C VAL A 128 0.46 1.81 6.48
N VAL A 129 -0.44 1.33 5.61
CA VAL A 129 -1.66 2.07 5.23
C VAL A 129 -2.54 2.34 6.46
N PHE A 130 -2.75 1.32 7.28
CA PHE A 130 -3.54 1.43 8.50
C PHE A 130 -2.95 2.43 9.51
N LEU A 131 -1.64 2.35 9.75
CA LEU A 131 -0.94 3.27 10.64
C LEU A 131 -0.98 4.70 10.12
N THR A 132 -0.77 4.89 8.81
CA THR A 132 -0.87 6.21 8.16
C THR A 132 -2.24 6.84 8.41
N TYR A 133 -3.32 6.06 8.28
CA TYR A 133 -4.67 6.51 8.56
C TYR A 133 -4.87 6.91 10.03
N ILE A 134 -4.44 6.07 10.99
CA ILE A 134 -4.56 6.40 12.42
C ILE A 134 -3.78 7.67 12.76
N LEU A 135 -2.55 7.81 12.25
CA LEU A 135 -1.71 8.98 12.49
C LEU A 135 -2.37 10.24 11.94
N LYS A 136 -2.93 10.17 10.74
CA LYS A 136 -3.65 11.28 10.11
C LYS A 136 -4.89 11.69 10.90
N VAL A 137 -5.71 10.74 11.36
CA VAL A 137 -6.88 11.02 12.19
C VAL A 137 -6.49 11.67 13.52
N LYS A 138 -5.44 11.18 14.18
CA LYS A 138 -4.93 11.77 15.43
C LYS A 138 -4.39 13.19 15.22
N HIS A 139 -3.69 13.42 14.10
CA HIS A 139 -3.18 14.73 13.73
C HIS A 139 -4.31 15.74 13.51
N ASN A 140 -5.32 15.38 12.73
CA ASN A 140 -6.47 16.26 12.47
C ASN A 140 -7.24 16.58 13.77
N ALA A 141 -7.48 15.57 14.61
CA ALA A 141 -8.14 15.77 15.90
C ALA A 141 -7.34 16.66 16.86
N LYS A 142 -5.99 16.64 16.79
CA LYS A 142 -5.16 17.52 17.62
C LYS A 142 -5.30 18.97 17.19
N HIS A 143 -5.28 19.25 15.89
CA HIS A 143 -5.41 20.61 15.37
C HIS A 143 -6.82 21.21 15.53
N GLU A 144 -7.88 20.40 15.45
CA GLU A 144 -9.24 20.87 15.77
C GLU A 144 -9.44 21.23 17.25
N ASN A 145 -8.62 20.71 18.15
CA ASN A 145 -8.67 21.06 19.58
C ASN A 145 -7.77 22.26 19.93
N GLU A 146 -6.91 22.70 19.00
CA GLU A 146 -6.02 23.86 19.16
C GLU A 146 -6.64 25.14 18.56
N GLU A 147 -7.68 25.02 17.73
CA GLU A 147 -8.53 26.11 17.21
C GLU A 147 -9.78 26.33 18.10
#